data_AF-M0CGL9-F1
#
_entry.id   AF-M0CGL9-F1
#
_cell.length_a   1.000
_cell.length_b   1.000
_cell.length_c   1.000
_cell.angle_alpha   90.00
_cell.angle_beta   90.00
_cell.angle_gamma   90.00
#
_symmetry.space_group_name_H-M   'P 1'
#
loop_
_entity.id
_entity.type
_entity.pdbx_description
1 polymer ?
#
loop_
_entity_poly.entity_id
_entity_poly.type
_entity_poly.pdbx_seq_one_letter_code
_entity_poly.pdbx_strand_id
1 'polypeptide(L)'
;MSLGSRSWQPSDDLPNRVGGPPTLAMPDDWTLSTPWERAQRETDTGAPINDAERMVRLSDGESAHRVTWALKGRTLVADCSCKGHRFNEGWCAHVASLWWQWSRGRIVVSHLDTGRDYPEPPAWLRLDDDPDRYDDLSPAELDAYLTCDLGEMGVREYADLSGRAPGTVGNLLRWARESLGGVGR
;
A
#
# COMPACT_ATOMS: atom_id res chain seq x y z
N MET A 1 -19.08 19.71 4.21
CA MET A 1 -17.89 19.67 5.09
C MET A 1 -16.70 19.42 4.18
N SER A 2 -15.79 20.39 4.07
CA SER A 2 -14.69 20.35 3.10
C SER A 2 -13.64 19.34 3.50
N LEU A 3 -13.32 18.41 2.61
CA LEU A 3 -12.11 17.58 2.68
C LEU A 3 -10.93 18.51 2.45
N GLY A 4 -10.31 18.98 3.53
CA GLY A 4 -9.09 19.76 3.46
C GLY A 4 -8.01 18.93 2.77
N SER A 5 -7.48 19.45 1.67
CA SER A 5 -6.29 18.96 1.00
C SER A 5 -5.15 18.84 2.00
N ARG A 6 -4.89 17.61 2.49
CA ARG A 6 -3.69 17.31 3.26
C ARG A 6 -2.57 17.05 2.25
N SER A 7 -1.61 17.96 2.21
CA SER A 7 -0.37 17.78 1.48
C SER A 7 0.45 16.70 2.17
N TRP A 8 0.85 15.68 1.41
CA TRP A 8 1.85 14.69 1.80
C TRP A 8 3.07 15.37 2.45
N GLN A 9 3.53 14.82 3.57
CA GLN A 9 4.77 15.27 4.23
C GLN A 9 5.80 14.13 4.22
N PRO A 10 7.01 14.36 3.67
CA PRO A 10 8.09 13.40 3.76
C PRO A 10 8.55 13.20 5.21
N SER A 11 9.00 11.98 5.53
CA SER A 11 9.60 11.64 6.82
C SER A 11 11.08 12.06 6.83
N ASP A 12 11.47 12.93 7.76
CA ASP A 12 12.85 13.44 7.90
C ASP A 12 13.85 12.42 8.48
N ASP A 13 13.39 11.25 8.93
CA ASP A 13 14.20 10.32 9.73
C ASP A 13 14.85 9.17 8.92
N LEU A 14 14.70 9.12 7.60
CA LEU A 14 15.28 8.07 6.77
C LEU A 14 16.58 8.54 6.10
N PRO A 15 17.76 7.99 6.46
CA PRO A 15 18.98 8.28 5.73
C PRO A 15 18.82 7.79 4.28
N ASN A 16 19.08 8.68 3.32
CA ASN A 16 19.17 8.41 1.87
C ASN A 16 19.88 7.07 1.60
N ARG A 17 19.11 5.99 1.48
CA ARG A 17 19.60 4.70 0.99
C ARG A 17 19.42 4.70 -0.51
N VAL A 18 20.53 4.49 -1.22
CA VAL A 18 20.53 4.14 -2.63
C VAL A 18 19.88 2.76 -2.74
N GLY A 19 18.65 2.71 -3.25
CA GLY A 19 17.77 1.54 -3.31
C GLY A 19 16.51 1.75 -2.48
N GLY A 20 15.34 1.79 -3.14
CA GLY A 20 14.03 1.99 -2.54
C GLY A 20 13.68 0.95 -1.45
N PRO A 21 12.58 1.15 -0.70
CA PRO A 21 12.20 0.21 0.34
C PRO A 21 11.93 -1.18 -0.26
N PRO A 22 12.31 -2.28 0.43
CA PRO A 22 12.10 -3.62 -0.09
C PRO A 22 10.61 -3.89 -0.29
N THR A 23 10.27 -4.51 -1.42
CA THR A 23 8.95 -5.06 -1.70
C THR A 23 8.69 -6.30 -0.87
N LEU A 24 7.45 -6.44 -0.40
CA LEU A 24 7.03 -7.58 0.40
C LEU A 24 6.75 -8.76 -0.54
N ALA A 25 7.31 -9.95 -0.30
CA ALA A 25 6.96 -11.16 -1.04
C ALA A 25 6.23 -12.13 -0.12
N MET A 26 5.20 -12.85 -0.59
CA MET A 26 4.57 -13.89 0.22
C MET A 26 5.50 -15.12 0.31
N PRO A 27 5.91 -15.56 1.52
CA PRO A 27 6.75 -16.74 1.67
C PRO A 27 5.97 -18.02 1.36
N ASP A 28 6.66 -19.08 0.92
CA ASP A 28 6.08 -20.42 0.88
C ASP A 28 5.69 -20.88 2.31
N ASP A 29 4.55 -21.57 2.46
CA ASP A 29 4.03 -22.08 3.74
C ASP A 29 3.87 -21.04 4.88
N TRP A 30 3.83 -19.74 4.55
CA TRP A 30 3.78 -18.66 5.55
C TRP A 30 2.61 -18.74 6.53
N THR A 31 1.50 -19.38 6.14
CA THR A 31 0.33 -19.58 7.01
C THR A 31 0.58 -20.54 8.18
N LEU A 32 1.65 -21.35 8.13
CA LEU A 32 2.10 -22.22 9.22
C LEU A 32 3.24 -21.60 10.04
N SER A 33 3.65 -20.37 9.70
CA SER A 33 4.75 -19.70 10.36
C SER A 33 4.35 -19.12 11.72
N THR A 34 5.29 -19.09 12.66
CA THR A 34 5.10 -18.47 13.98
C THR A 34 4.66 -17.01 13.91
N PRO A 35 5.20 -16.15 13.02
CA PRO A 35 4.67 -14.80 12.81
C PRO A 35 3.18 -14.75 12.50
N TRP A 36 2.67 -15.67 11.67
CA TRP A 36 1.27 -15.71 11.27
C TRP A 36 0.35 -16.26 12.37
N GLU A 37 0.79 -17.27 13.12
CA GLU A 37 0.07 -17.75 14.30
C GLU A 37 -0.13 -16.60 15.31
N ARG A 38 0.95 -15.86 15.59
CA ARG A 38 0.93 -14.71 16.50
C ARG A 38 -0.01 -13.61 16.02
N ALA A 39 0.00 -13.28 14.73
CA ALA A 39 -0.89 -12.29 14.13
C ALA A 39 -2.39 -12.60 14.32
N GLN A 40 -2.75 -13.88 14.39
CA GLN A 40 -4.14 -14.31 14.60
C GLN A 40 -4.54 -14.35 16.08
N ARG A 41 -3.60 -14.67 16.96
CA ARG A 41 -3.83 -14.85 18.40
C ARG A 41 -3.74 -13.55 19.19
N GLU A 42 -2.76 -12.71 18.86
CA GLU A 42 -2.44 -11.51 19.62
C GLU A 42 -3.28 -10.31 19.19
N THR A 43 -3.56 -9.43 20.15
CA THR A 43 -4.24 -8.17 19.86
C THR A 43 -3.20 -7.10 19.56
N ASP A 44 -3.37 -6.38 18.45
CA ASP A 44 -2.62 -5.16 18.15
C ASP A 44 -3.33 -3.94 18.76
N THR A 45 -2.64 -3.23 19.66
CA THR A 45 -3.12 -1.96 20.24
C THR A 45 -2.40 -0.74 19.66
N GLY A 46 -1.78 -0.91 18.49
CA GLY A 46 -1.10 0.12 17.74
C GLY A 46 -2.05 1.20 17.17
N ALA A 47 -1.46 2.24 16.58
CA ALA A 47 -2.19 3.34 15.97
C ALA A 47 -1.42 3.93 14.78
N PRO A 48 -2.11 4.53 13.79
CA PRO A 48 -1.47 5.30 12.73
C PRO A 48 -0.63 6.45 13.28
N ILE A 49 0.55 6.68 12.70
CA ILE A 49 1.39 7.85 12.95
C ILE A 49 1.13 8.89 11.85
N ASN A 50 1.14 8.42 10.60
CA ASN A 50 0.86 9.18 9.39
C ASN A 50 0.34 8.22 8.31
N ASP A 51 0.19 8.68 7.07
CA ASP A 51 -0.35 7.89 5.96
C ASP A 51 0.56 6.71 5.54
N ALA A 52 1.85 6.76 5.89
CA ALA A 52 2.84 5.76 5.55
C ALA A 52 3.19 4.81 6.70
N GLU A 53 3.00 5.24 7.94
CA GLU A 53 3.59 4.59 9.11
C GLU A 53 2.61 4.45 10.26
N ARG A 54 2.78 3.36 11.01
CA ARG A 54 2.00 3.10 12.22
C ARG A 54 2.83 2.44 13.30
N MET A 55 2.42 2.65 14.54
CA MET A 55 2.88 1.83 15.65
C MET A 55 2.10 0.53 15.65
N VAL A 56 2.79 -0.58 15.92
CA VAL A 56 2.20 -1.91 16.18
C VAL A 56 2.64 -2.36 17.56
N ARG A 57 1.71 -2.80 18.39
CA ARG A 57 1.98 -3.36 19.72
C ARG A 57 1.13 -4.60 19.92
N LEU A 58 1.76 -5.77 19.84
CA LEU A 58 1.09 -7.05 20.04
C LEU A 58 1.05 -7.41 21.53
N SER A 59 -0.03 -8.07 21.96
CA SER A 59 -0.31 -8.34 23.38
C SER A 59 0.74 -9.20 24.09
N ASP A 60 1.42 -10.12 23.38
CA ASP A 60 2.44 -10.98 23.99
C ASP A 60 3.87 -10.40 23.78
N GLY A 61 3.98 -9.23 23.14
CA GLY A 61 5.24 -8.52 22.91
C GLY A 61 5.47 -7.39 23.90
N GLU A 62 6.72 -7.24 24.38
CA GLU A 62 7.05 -6.18 25.34
C GLU A 62 7.29 -4.80 24.69
N SER A 63 7.62 -4.76 23.38
CA SER A 63 7.97 -3.52 22.69
C SER A 63 7.02 -3.20 21.55
N ALA A 64 6.61 -1.93 21.45
CA ALA A 64 5.94 -1.41 20.27
C ALA A 64 6.96 -1.14 19.16
N HIS A 65 6.57 -1.41 17.91
CA HIS A 65 7.43 -1.19 16.74
C HIS A 65 6.79 -0.23 15.76
N ARG A 66 7.57 0.73 15.26
CA ARG A 66 7.20 1.55 14.10
C ARG A 66 7.32 0.68 12.84
N VAL A 67 6.27 0.69 12.04
CA VAL A 67 6.13 -0.09 10.81
C VAL A 67 5.67 0.83 9.70
N THR A 68 6.44 0.88 8.60
CA THR A 68 5.99 1.44 7.32
C THR A 68 4.99 0.46 6.72
N TRP A 69 3.80 0.94 6.36
CA TRP A 69 2.70 0.14 5.85
C TRP A 69 1.77 1.00 4.98
N ALA A 70 2.10 1.10 3.70
CA ALA A 70 1.32 1.87 2.74
C ALA A 70 1.45 1.35 1.31
N LEU A 71 0.51 1.72 0.45
CA LEU A 71 0.55 1.40 -0.97
C LEU A 71 1.41 2.43 -1.72
N LYS A 72 2.28 1.94 -2.61
CA LYS A 72 3.02 2.76 -3.59
C LYS A 72 3.01 2.04 -4.94
N GLY A 73 2.75 2.76 -6.03
CA GLY A 73 2.58 2.17 -7.36
C GLY A 73 1.49 1.09 -7.36
N ARG A 74 1.88 -0.15 -7.62
CA ARG A 74 0.98 -1.32 -7.59
C ARG A 74 1.25 -2.28 -6.42
N THR A 75 2.13 -1.90 -5.51
CA THR A 75 2.62 -2.78 -4.44
C THR A 75 2.37 -2.20 -3.05
N LEU A 76 2.61 -3.04 -2.04
CA LEU A 76 2.62 -2.67 -0.63
C LEU A 76 4.06 -2.49 -0.17
N VAL A 77 4.37 -1.30 0.33
CA VAL A 77 5.64 -1.04 1.00
C VAL A 77 5.48 -1.38 2.48
N ALA A 78 6.28 -2.34 2.94
CA ALA A 78 6.25 -2.82 4.31
C ALA A 78 7.66 -2.93 4.90
N ASP A 79 7.96 -2.15 5.94
CA ASP A 79 9.22 -2.24 6.68
C ASP A 79 8.95 -2.17 8.18
N CYS A 80 9.57 -3.06 8.95
CA CYS A 80 9.42 -3.09 10.40
C CYS A 80 10.77 -3.03 11.09
N SER A 81 10.88 -2.12 12.07
CA SER A 81 12.11 -1.92 12.86
C SER A 81 12.52 -3.12 13.73
N CYS A 82 11.68 -4.15 13.88
CA CYS A 82 12.00 -5.33 14.68
C CYS A 82 13.04 -6.24 14.00
N LYS A 83 13.84 -6.96 14.79
CA LYS A 83 14.82 -7.92 14.27
C LYS A 83 14.19 -9.01 13.40
N GLY A 84 12.99 -9.47 13.78
CA GLY A 84 12.27 -10.54 13.07
C GLY A 84 11.91 -10.20 11.62
N HIS A 85 11.85 -8.92 11.25
CA HIS A 85 11.56 -8.52 9.86
C HIS A 85 12.69 -8.94 8.92
N ARG A 86 13.95 -8.81 9.37
CA ARG A 86 15.13 -9.19 8.58
C ARG A 86 15.31 -10.70 8.45
N PHE A 87 14.83 -11.47 9.44
CA PHE A 87 15.04 -12.93 9.50
C PHE A 87 13.91 -13.75 8.87
N ASN A 88 12.73 -13.16 8.66
CA ASN A 88 11.56 -13.85 8.10
C ASN A 88 11.16 -13.29 6.73
N GLU A 89 12.13 -12.89 5.91
CA GLU A 89 11.87 -12.39 4.53
C GLU A 89 10.81 -11.28 4.49
N GLY A 90 10.82 -10.38 5.48
CA GLY A 90 9.86 -9.29 5.61
C GLY A 90 8.64 -9.60 6.51
N TRP A 91 8.31 -10.86 6.76
CA TRP A 91 7.11 -11.27 7.51
C TRP A 91 7.36 -11.50 9.00
N CYS A 92 7.65 -10.42 9.73
CA CYS A 92 7.58 -10.48 11.19
C CYS A 92 6.12 -10.51 11.69
N ALA A 93 5.91 -10.81 12.97
CA ALA A 93 4.57 -10.85 13.57
C ALA A 93 3.82 -9.51 13.46
N HIS A 94 4.52 -8.38 13.41
CA HIS A 94 3.92 -7.06 13.23
C HIS A 94 3.35 -6.88 11.83
N VAL A 95 4.15 -7.16 10.80
CA VAL A 95 3.73 -7.12 9.38
C VAL A 95 2.59 -8.10 9.13
N ALA A 96 2.70 -9.32 9.66
CA ALA A 96 1.65 -10.32 9.61
C ALA A 96 0.35 -9.83 10.27
N SER A 97 0.43 -9.18 11.43
CA SER A 97 -0.75 -8.62 12.12
C SER A 97 -1.42 -7.51 11.30
N LEU A 98 -0.64 -6.64 10.65
CA LEU A 98 -1.19 -5.60 9.78
C LEU A 98 -1.92 -6.19 8.57
N TRP A 99 -1.31 -7.17 7.91
CA TRP A 99 -1.95 -7.89 6.82
C TRP A 99 -3.27 -8.54 7.25
N TRP A 100 -3.27 -9.21 8.40
CA TRP A 100 -4.47 -9.85 8.96
C TRP A 100 -5.58 -8.85 9.28
N GLN A 101 -5.23 -7.69 9.84
CA GLN A 101 -6.21 -6.65 10.13
C GLN A 101 -6.77 -6.02 8.85
N TRP A 102 -5.92 -5.73 7.86
CA TRP A 102 -6.32 -5.08 6.61
C TRP A 102 -7.21 -5.98 5.76
N SER A 103 -6.82 -7.25 5.58
CA SER A 103 -7.62 -8.26 4.87
C SER A 103 -8.99 -8.53 5.51
N ARG A 104 -9.22 -8.07 6.74
CA ARG A 104 -10.50 -8.15 7.47
C ARG A 104 -11.22 -6.81 7.61
N GLY A 105 -10.78 -5.77 6.91
CA GLY A 105 -11.42 -4.45 6.95
C GLY A 105 -11.29 -3.72 8.29
N ARG A 106 -10.32 -4.11 9.14
CA ARG A 106 -10.16 -3.53 10.49
C ARG A 106 -9.27 -2.29 10.52
N ILE A 107 -8.46 -2.11 9.48
CA ILE A 107 -7.58 -0.96 9.29
C ILE A 107 -7.72 -0.46 7.85
N VAL A 108 -7.44 0.82 7.66
CA VAL A 108 -7.39 1.45 6.33
C VAL A 108 -5.93 1.69 5.97
N VAL A 109 -5.58 1.45 4.71
CA VAL A 109 -4.23 1.66 4.18
C VAL A 109 -4.28 2.73 3.10
N SER A 110 -3.45 3.75 3.24
CA SER A 110 -3.38 4.85 2.28
C SER A 110 -2.41 4.51 1.14
N HIS A 111 -2.70 5.05 -0.04
CA HIS A 111 -1.84 4.99 -1.20
C HIS A 111 -1.10 6.31 -1.36
N LEU A 112 0.23 6.26 -1.28
CA LEU A 112 1.07 7.46 -1.18
C LEU A 112 1.04 8.31 -2.46
N ASP A 113 1.03 7.67 -3.63
CA ASP A 113 1.04 8.41 -4.89
C ASP A 113 -0.33 8.99 -5.28
N THR A 114 -1.42 8.29 -4.96
CA THR A 114 -2.78 8.70 -5.36
C THR A 114 -3.53 9.45 -4.26
N GLY A 115 -3.10 9.32 -3.01
CA GLY A 115 -3.78 9.83 -1.82
C GLY A 115 -5.07 9.08 -1.47
N ARG A 116 -5.32 7.91 -2.09
CA ARG A 116 -6.55 7.15 -1.91
C ARG A 116 -6.43 6.15 -0.75
N ASP A 117 -7.51 6.02 0.00
CA ASP A 117 -7.62 5.10 1.12
C ASP A 117 -8.28 3.78 0.73
N TYR A 118 -7.73 2.67 1.21
CA TYR A 118 -8.18 1.32 0.91
C TYR A 118 -8.53 0.57 2.22
N PRO A 119 -9.82 0.31 2.48
CA PRO A 119 -10.24 -0.44 3.67
C PRO A 119 -9.88 -1.93 3.58
N GLU A 120 -9.63 -2.43 2.38
CA GLU A 120 -9.23 -3.81 2.11
C GLU A 120 -8.19 -3.87 0.98
N PRO A 121 -7.38 -4.94 0.88
CA PRO A 121 -6.43 -5.09 -0.21
C PRO A 121 -7.10 -5.01 -1.58
N PRO A 122 -6.70 -4.06 -2.45
CA PRO A 122 -7.34 -3.92 -3.75
C PRO A 122 -6.99 -5.09 -4.67
N ALA A 123 -7.89 -5.46 -5.57
CA ALA A 123 -7.71 -6.59 -6.51
C ALA A 123 -6.48 -6.42 -7.43
N TRP A 124 -6.06 -5.19 -7.68
CA TRP A 124 -4.87 -4.91 -8.48
C TRP A 124 -3.56 -5.14 -7.72
N LEU A 125 -3.55 -5.25 -6.39
CA LEU A 125 -2.34 -5.33 -5.56
C LEU A 125 -1.41 -6.49 -5.98
N ARG A 126 -0.12 -6.19 -6.14
CA ARG A 126 0.94 -7.17 -6.38
C ARG A 126 2.11 -6.88 -5.45
N LEU A 127 2.32 -7.75 -4.48
CA LEU A 127 3.31 -7.54 -3.41
C LEU A 127 4.76 -7.52 -3.94
N ASP A 128 5.03 -8.34 -4.96
CA ASP A 128 6.37 -8.46 -5.57
C ASP A 128 6.68 -7.41 -6.65
N ASP A 129 5.77 -6.47 -6.95
CA ASP A 129 5.96 -5.46 -8.00
C ASP A 129 6.86 -4.32 -7.53
N ASP A 130 7.64 -3.71 -8.43
CA ASP A 130 8.54 -2.59 -8.12
C ASP A 130 7.74 -1.33 -7.71
N PRO A 131 7.97 -0.74 -6.52
CA PRO A 131 7.20 0.38 -6.02
C PRO A 131 7.45 1.68 -6.79
N ASP A 132 8.59 1.79 -7.46
CA ASP A 132 9.01 3.00 -8.17
C ASP A 132 8.66 2.93 -9.68
N ARG A 133 8.15 1.78 -10.14
CA ARG A 133 7.80 1.54 -11.56
C ARG A 133 6.81 2.56 -12.15
N TYR A 134 6.00 3.19 -11.30
CA TYR A 134 4.91 4.06 -11.72
C TYR A 134 5.17 5.54 -11.38
N ASP A 135 6.39 5.90 -10.94
CA ASP A 135 6.74 7.26 -10.51
C ASP A 135 6.66 8.30 -11.66
N ASP A 136 6.66 7.84 -12.92
CA ASP A 136 6.48 8.70 -14.10
C ASP A 136 5.00 9.07 -14.37
N LEU A 137 4.04 8.47 -13.64
CA LEU A 137 2.62 8.80 -13.74
C LEU A 137 2.24 9.90 -12.76
N SER A 138 1.39 10.83 -13.19
CA SER A 138 0.74 11.73 -12.24
C SER A 138 -0.21 10.96 -11.31
N PRO A 139 -0.52 11.49 -10.11
CA PRO A 139 -1.48 10.88 -9.18
C PRO A 139 -2.83 10.51 -9.82
N ALA A 140 -3.34 11.36 -10.71
CA ALA A 140 -4.62 11.15 -11.38
C ALA A 140 -4.54 10.08 -12.48
N GLU A 141 -3.42 10.00 -13.20
CA GLU A 141 -3.16 8.96 -14.19
C GLU A 141 -3.02 7.60 -13.53
N LEU A 142 -2.25 7.52 -12.43
CA LEU A 142 -2.06 6.30 -11.66
C LEU A 142 -3.38 5.81 -11.03
N ASP A 143 -4.16 6.68 -10.38
CA ASP A 143 -5.45 6.30 -9.79
C ASP A 143 -6.43 5.78 -10.85
N ALA A 144 -6.48 6.45 -12.03
CA ALA A 144 -7.29 5.97 -13.15
C ALA A 144 -6.82 4.61 -13.67
N TYR A 145 -5.52 4.44 -13.87
CA TYR A 145 -4.92 3.22 -14.39
C TYR A 145 -5.13 2.02 -13.44
N LEU A 146 -4.82 2.19 -12.15
CA LEU A 146 -5.04 1.16 -11.12
C LEU A 146 -6.52 0.79 -11.03
N THR A 147 -7.42 1.77 -11.08
CA THR A 147 -8.86 1.54 -10.89
C THR A 147 -9.52 0.89 -12.12
N CYS A 148 -9.19 1.35 -13.32
CA CYS A 148 -9.91 0.97 -14.54
C CYS A 148 -9.20 -0.08 -15.41
N ASP A 149 -7.87 -0.02 -15.52
CA ASP A 149 -7.12 -0.95 -16.38
C ASP A 149 -6.68 -2.20 -15.61
N LEU A 150 -6.29 -2.03 -14.35
CA LEU A 150 -5.85 -3.15 -13.49
C LEU A 150 -6.92 -3.62 -12.51
N GLY A 151 -7.88 -2.75 -12.20
CA GLY A 151 -9.06 -3.06 -11.40
C GLY A 151 -10.24 -3.49 -12.27
N GLU A 152 -11.41 -3.58 -11.65
CA GLU A 152 -12.64 -4.07 -12.30
C GLU A 152 -13.61 -2.95 -12.70
N MET A 153 -13.29 -1.71 -12.35
CA MET A 153 -14.22 -0.58 -12.49
C MET A 153 -14.22 -0.01 -13.92
N GLY A 154 -15.41 0.24 -14.47
CA GLY A 154 -15.53 0.86 -15.78
C GLY A 154 -15.20 2.35 -15.77
N VAL A 155 -14.76 2.90 -16.92
CA VAL A 155 -14.42 4.33 -17.09
C VAL A 155 -15.55 5.27 -16.66
N ARG A 156 -16.80 4.95 -16.99
CA ARG A 156 -17.95 5.80 -16.61
C ARG A 156 -18.23 5.74 -15.12
N GLU A 157 -18.19 4.55 -14.55
CA GLU A 157 -18.37 4.35 -13.11
C GLU A 157 -17.30 5.08 -12.31
N TYR A 158 -16.04 5.00 -12.74
CA TYR A 158 -14.95 5.72 -12.10
C TYR A 158 -15.03 7.24 -12.32
N ALA A 159 -15.50 7.69 -13.49
CA ALA A 159 -15.76 9.11 -13.75
C ALA A 159 -16.81 9.66 -12.77
N ASP A 160 -17.92 8.93 -12.57
CA ASP A 160 -18.96 9.29 -11.61
C ASP A 160 -18.42 9.31 -10.17
N LEU A 161 -17.67 8.28 -9.77
CA LEU A 161 -17.08 8.19 -8.43
C LEU A 161 -16.08 9.33 -8.16
N SER A 162 -15.25 9.65 -9.14
CA SER A 162 -14.18 10.66 -8.99
C SER A 162 -14.63 12.09 -9.29
N GLY A 163 -15.87 12.29 -9.74
CA GLY A 163 -16.39 13.59 -10.15
C GLY A 163 -15.74 14.15 -11.43
N ARG A 164 -15.07 13.30 -12.22
CA ARG A 164 -14.42 13.69 -13.48
C ARG A 164 -15.35 13.42 -14.66
N ALA A 165 -15.15 14.14 -15.76
CA ALA A 165 -15.83 13.79 -17.01
C ALA A 165 -15.26 12.46 -17.57
N PRO A 166 -16.08 11.58 -18.18
CA PRO A 166 -15.58 10.33 -18.79
C PRO A 166 -14.46 10.55 -19.82
N GLY A 167 -14.53 11.64 -20.59
CA GLY A 167 -13.47 12.01 -21.53
C GLY A 167 -12.14 12.36 -20.85
N THR A 168 -12.19 12.97 -19.65
CA THR A 168 -11.01 13.25 -18.84
C THR A 168 -10.38 11.94 -18.36
N VAL A 169 -11.17 11.00 -17.85
CA VAL A 169 -10.68 9.67 -17.45
C VAL A 169 -10.06 8.94 -18.64
N GLY A 170 -10.69 8.98 -19.81
CA GLY A 170 -10.14 8.38 -21.03
C GLY A 170 -8.78 8.98 -21.43
N ASN A 171 -8.60 10.28 -21.27
CA ASN A 171 -7.30 10.93 -21.52
C ASN A 171 -6.24 10.50 -20.49
N LEU A 172 -6.59 10.45 -19.20
CA LEU A 172 -5.69 9.97 -18.15
C LEU A 172 -5.18 8.55 -18.44
N LEU A 173 -6.08 7.63 -18.82
CA LEU A 173 -5.71 6.26 -19.19
C LEU A 173 -4.82 6.20 -20.42
N ARG A 174 -5.10 7.04 -21.43
CA ARG A 174 -4.27 7.11 -22.63
C ARG A 174 -2.84 7.53 -22.28
N TRP A 175 -2.68 8.62 -21.52
CA TRP A 175 -1.37 9.11 -21.11
C TRP A 175 -0.64 8.11 -20.22
N ALA A 176 -1.34 7.49 -19.26
CA ALA A 176 -0.75 6.45 -18.42
C ALA A 176 -0.14 5.31 -19.25
N ARG A 177 -0.86 4.81 -20.25
CA ARG A 177 -0.38 3.75 -21.15
C ARG A 177 0.80 4.21 -22.02
N GLU A 178 0.76 5.45 -22.51
CA GLU A 178 1.86 6.04 -23.27
C GLU A 178 3.14 6.12 -22.42
N SER A 179 3.05 6.61 -21.19
CA SER A 179 4.19 6.72 -20.26
C SER A 179 4.76 5.37 -19.84
N LEU A 180 3.92 4.36 -19.61
CA LEU A 180 4.35 3.01 -19.25
C LEU A 180 4.92 2.19 -20.43
N GLY A 181 5.18 2.82 -21.58
CA GLY A 181 5.85 2.19 -22.72
C GLY A 181 4.91 1.51 -23.71
N GLY A 182 3.61 1.81 -23.67
CA GLY A 182 2.60 1.50 -24.68
C GLY A 182 2.86 0.26 -25.55
N VAL A 183 2.51 -0.94 -25.08
CA VAL A 183 2.20 -2.02 -26.02
C VAL A 183 0.85 -1.68 -26.64
N GLY A 184 0.89 -1.11 -27.84
CA GLY A 184 -0.28 -1.02 -28.68
C GLY A 184 -0.80 -2.43 -28.95
N ARG A 185 -1.97 -2.71 -28.37
CA ARG A 185 -3.02 -3.63 -28.84
C ARG A 185 -2.80 -5.13 -28.67
#